data_AF-A0A7C5KMV1-F1
#
_entry.id   AF-A0A7C5KMV1-F1
#
_cell.length_a   1.000
_cell.length_b   1.000
_cell.length_c   1.000
_cell.angle_alpha   90.00
_cell.angle_beta   90.00
_cell.angle_gamma   90.00
#
_symmetry.space_group_name_H-M   'P 1'
#
loop_
_entity.id
_entity.type
_entity.pdbx_description
1 polymer ?
#
loop_
_entity_poly.entity_id
_entity_poly.type
_entity_poly.pdbx_seq_one_letter_code
_entity_poly.pdbx_strand_id
1 'polypeptide(L)'
;MDVLGRKKAVLLAVLCLGTGGVAAGGEVPGRVAALVRRGQAALDAGDPAEAFGAWRRLNLLAVGRPELLDEAELGLGRSWLMIGKTQFALGYARQVLRREPKSAGGWALLVRALLRGGDFAGALRQARRGAGLGLLEVPIFRAAHASALYRNQKLEEARKQYRILLRQNPLYPEALVRMGTGLIAPRPAPAAPSLRRAVALQRSGNFDQALQLVRSFLEKDPGHPIALRLAGEWLFEASRLRGPLLAGDRLPQAWILLDDQALRRDTLSSFFPGYTKLSPERQLQVRVSLRPFAEELPILLARGGRHDLLGEWERTTDAKERAWLRGQKTFDGRVWDDVRGMGGLRAATGVEALDEAREGGFQTLVHELAHQVHLYLFSAKERREIRGMFEKARRTHRTLDYYAAANEAEYFAQGVEAWVSLWKAAGQPVTHGHTRFELARRDPELFQWIERRFGPSVLDSPKGRFFARTAFDFALETAHLDDARALLPRLAPRDQSRARSALRQASLLFRGL
;
A
#
# COMPACT_ATOMS: atom_id res chain seq x y z
N MET A 1 -26.75 -1.00 19.20
CA MET A 1 -25.89 -1.13 20.39
C MET A 1 -24.81 -2.16 20.09
N ASP A 2 -23.57 -1.78 20.43
CA ASP A 2 -22.41 -2.63 20.74
C ASP A 2 -21.60 -3.39 19.66
N VAL A 3 -21.10 -2.66 18.65
CA VAL A 3 -19.82 -2.99 17.97
C VAL A 3 -18.67 -2.08 18.45
N LEU A 4 -19.01 -0.94 19.07
CA LEU A 4 -18.08 0.05 19.60
C LEU A 4 -17.51 -0.30 21.00
N GLY A 5 -18.15 -1.18 21.78
CA GLY A 5 -17.62 -1.63 23.08
C GLY A 5 -16.53 -2.70 22.96
N ARG A 6 -16.59 -3.57 21.93
CA ARG A 6 -15.58 -4.64 21.75
C ARG A 6 -14.20 -4.12 21.34
N LYS A 7 -14.10 -3.01 20.60
CA LYS A 7 -12.81 -2.38 20.24
C LYS A 7 -12.20 -1.55 21.37
N LYS A 8 -13.01 -0.98 22.29
CA LYS A 8 -12.49 -0.31 23.50
C LYS A 8 -11.77 -1.28 24.46
N ALA A 9 -12.17 -2.55 24.47
CA ALA A 9 -11.56 -3.58 25.32
C ALA A 9 -10.10 -3.89 24.95
N VAL A 10 -9.69 -3.70 23.69
CA VAL A 10 -8.30 -3.97 23.26
C VAL A 10 -7.32 -2.92 23.81
N LEU A 11 -7.77 -1.66 23.92
CA LEU A 11 -6.98 -0.55 24.44
C LEU A 11 -6.97 -0.50 25.97
N LEU A 12 -8.03 -0.97 26.63
CA LEU A 12 -8.11 -1.04 28.10
C LEU A 12 -7.35 -2.24 28.69
N ALA A 13 -7.26 -3.36 27.98
CA ALA A 13 -6.60 -4.58 28.48
C ALA A 13 -5.06 -4.54 28.44
N VAL A 14 -4.45 -3.38 28.17
CA VAL A 14 -3.00 -3.16 28.31
C VAL A 14 -2.65 -2.58 29.70
N LEU A 15 -3.63 -2.24 30.55
CA LEU A 15 -3.38 -1.53 31.82
C LEU A 15 -4.06 -2.08 33.09
N CYS A 16 -4.60 -3.30 33.10
CA CYS A 16 -5.05 -3.94 34.35
C CYS A 16 -4.19 -5.15 34.71
N LEU A 17 -3.07 -4.91 35.40
CA LEU A 17 -2.50 -5.86 36.35
C LEU A 17 -3.23 -5.65 37.68
N GLY A 18 -3.85 -6.70 38.20
CA GLY A 18 -4.55 -6.68 39.48
C GLY A 18 -5.31 -7.98 39.76
N THR A 19 -4.59 -8.94 40.34
CA THR A 19 -5.03 -10.01 41.26
C THR A 19 -6.33 -10.78 40.94
N GLY A 20 -6.19 -12.04 40.53
CA GLY A 20 -7.28 -13.01 40.62
C GLY A 20 -6.95 -14.38 40.00
N GLY A 21 -6.74 -15.38 40.87
CA GLY A 21 -7.12 -16.78 40.64
C GLY A 21 -6.33 -17.59 39.61
N VAL A 22 -5.43 -18.44 40.10
CA VAL A 22 -4.79 -19.52 39.34
C VAL A 22 -5.84 -20.56 38.94
N ALA A 23 -6.06 -20.76 37.64
CA ALA A 23 -6.60 -21.99 37.08
C ALA A 23 -5.49 -22.68 36.26
N ALA A 24 -5.17 -23.91 36.65
CA ALA A 24 -3.96 -24.61 36.30
C ALA A 24 -4.03 -25.35 34.95
N GLY A 25 -2.90 -25.35 34.23
CA GLY A 25 -2.48 -26.43 33.34
C GLY A 25 -2.95 -26.41 31.89
N GLY A 26 -4.22 -26.10 31.61
CA GLY A 26 -4.81 -26.24 30.27
C GLY A 26 -4.95 -24.95 29.44
N GLU A 27 -4.94 -23.77 30.07
CA GLU A 27 -5.27 -22.50 29.39
C GLU A 27 -4.11 -21.87 28.62
N VAL A 28 -2.87 -22.14 29.02
CA VAL A 28 -1.69 -21.45 28.49
C VAL A 28 -1.41 -21.81 27.02
N PRO A 29 -1.46 -23.09 26.60
CA PRO A 29 -1.31 -23.44 25.19
C PRO A 29 -2.41 -22.85 24.30
N GLY A 30 -3.67 -22.89 24.77
CA GLY A 30 -4.82 -22.31 24.05
C GLY A 30 -4.71 -20.79 23.88
N ARG A 31 -4.25 -20.09 24.93
CA ARG A 31 -4.03 -18.64 24.92
C ARG A 31 -2.87 -18.23 24.01
N VAL A 32 -1.76 -18.97 24.01
CA VAL A 32 -0.63 -18.74 23.11
C VAL A 32 -1.08 -18.88 21.65
N ALA A 33 -1.71 -20.00 21.30
CA ALA A 33 -2.18 -20.24 19.95
C ALA A 33 -3.20 -19.19 19.48
N ALA A 34 -4.07 -18.70 20.38
CA ALA A 34 -5.00 -17.62 20.07
C ALA A 34 -4.29 -16.29 19.78
N LEU A 35 -3.26 -15.93 20.56
CA LEU A 35 -2.46 -14.72 20.34
C LEU A 35 -1.70 -14.79 19.01
N VAL A 36 -1.08 -15.92 18.71
CA VAL A 36 -0.38 -16.14 17.43
C VAL A 36 -1.32 -15.98 16.24
N ARG A 37 -2.47 -16.68 16.25
CA ARG A 37 -3.47 -16.57 15.18
C ARG A 37 -3.97 -15.14 15.00
N ARG A 38 -4.25 -14.45 16.11
CA ARG A 38 -4.73 -13.06 16.11
C ARG A 38 -3.68 -12.09 15.58
N GLY A 39 -2.43 -12.23 16.02
CA GLY A 39 -1.32 -11.42 15.55
C GLY A 39 -0.99 -11.64 14.08
N GLN A 40 -1.07 -12.89 13.60
CA GLN A 40 -0.87 -13.22 12.18
C GLN A 40 -2.01 -12.66 11.31
N ALA A 41 -3.26 -12.87 11.71
CA ALA A 41 -4.41 -12.30 10.99
C ALA A 41 -4.36 -10.76 10.92
N ALA A 42 -3.89 -10.11 11.99
CA ALA A 42 -3.71 -8.66 12.01
C ALA A 42 -2.58 -8.18 11.08
N LEU A 43 -1.46 -8.92 11.00
CA LEU A 43 -0.39 -8.63 10.03
C LEU A 43 -0.90 -8.77 8.59
N ASP A 44 -1.67 -9.82 8.31
CA ASP A 44 -2.21 -10.08 6.98
C ASP A 44 -3.27 -9.03 6.58
N ALA A 45 -4.05 -8.52 7.54
CA ALA A 45 -5.05 -7.49 7.34
C ALA A 45 -4.50 -6.06 7.30
N GLY A 46 -3.23 -5.85 7.65
CA GLY A 46 -2.68 -4.49 7.79
C GLY A 46 -3.22 -3.75 9.02
N ASP A 47 -3.49 -4.44 10.13
CA ASP A 47 -3.97 -3.86 11.40
C ASP A 47 -2.81 -3.76 12.41
N PRO A 48 -2.12 -2.59 12.50
CA PRO A 48 -1.00 -2.44 13.42
C PRO A 48 -1.43 -2.48 14.88
N ALA A 49 -2.58 -1.91 15.24
CA ALA A 49 -3.01 -1.86 16.62
C ALA A 49 -3.22 -3.28 17.17
N GLU A 50 -3.89 -4.12 16.40
CA GLU A 50 -4.16 -5.49 16.78
C GLU A 50 -2.89 -6.37 16.74
N ALA A 51 -2.04 -6.18 15.71
CA ALA A 51 -0.79 -6.93 15.61
C ALA A 51 0.13 -6.64 16.80
N PHE A 52 0.40 -5.37 17.11
CA PHE A 52 1.21 -5.00 18.27
C PHE A 52 0.58 -5.49 19.59
N GLY A 53 -0.74 -5.38 19.75
CA GLY A 53 -1.44 -5.85 20.93
C GLY A 53 -1.25 -7.34 21.18
N ALA A 54 -1.43 -8.18 20.15
CA ALA A 54 -1.27 -9.62 20.24
C ALA A 54 0.19 -10.04 20.51
N TRP A 55 1.14 -9.52 19.72
CA TRP A 55 2.54 -9.92 19.82
C TRP A 55 3.23 -9.42 21.09
N ARG A 56 2.85 -8.25 21.63
CA ARG A 56 3.34 -7.80 22.94
C ARG A 56 2.84 -8.66 24.09
N ARG A 57 1.57 -9.06 24.05
CA ARG A 57 1.04 -10.01 25.05
C ARG A 57 1.73 -11.36 24.97
N LEU A 58 2.04 -11.84 23.76
CA LEU A 58 2.84 -13.06 23.60
C LEU A 58 4.25 -12.89 24.15
N ASN A 59 4.90 -11.75 23.89
CA ASN A 59 6.24 -11.44 24.41
C ASN A 59 6.28 -11.42 25.95
N LEU A 60 5.23 -10.91 26.61
CA LEU A 60 5.10 -10.98 28.07
C LEU A 60 4.93 -12.41 28.59
N LEU A 61 4.24 -13.28 27.86
CA LEU A 61 4.10 -14.70 28.22
C LEU A 61 5.40 -15.49 27.97
N ALA A 62 6.27 -15.00 27.09
CA ALA A 62 7.52 -15.65 26.71
C ALA A 62 8.65 -15.53 27.75
N VAL A 63 8.43 -14.83 28.87
CA VAL A 63 9.40 -14.76 29.97
C VAL A 63 9.72 -16.18 30.47
N GLY A 64 10.99 -16.58 30.37
CA GLY A 64 11.45 -17.93 30.70
C GLY A 64 11.16 -19.01 29.65
N ARG A 65 10.65 -18.64 28.47
CA ARG A 65 10.25 -19.55 27.37
C ARG A 65 10.88 -19.12 26.03
N PRO A 66 12.13 -19.51 25.76
CA PRO A 66 12.89 -19.05 24.58
C PRO A 66 12.18 -19.31 23.24
N GLU A 67 11.46 -20.41 23.11
CA GLU A 67 10.71 -20.79 21.92
C GLU A 67 9.55 -19.81 21.61
N LEU A 68 8.86 -19.32 22.65
CA LEU A 68 7.81 -18.31 22.49
C LEU A 68 8.39 -16.91 22.26
N LEU A 69 9.61 -16.67 22.76
CA LEU A 69 10.28 -15.38 22.63
C LEU A 69 10.59 -15.09 21.18
N ASP A 70 11.15 -16.05 20.44
CA ASP A 70 11.47 -15.88 19.03
C ASP A 70 10.20 -15.66 18.19
N GLU A 71 9.12 -16.40 18.43
CA GLU A 71 7.84 -16.20 17.74
C GLU A 71 7.26 -14.80 18.00
N ALA A 72 7.26 -14.36 19.26
CA ALA A 72 6.80 -13.03 19.65
C ALA A 72 7.65 -11.91 19.01
N GLU A 73 8.97 -12.04 19.05
CA GLU A 73 9.90 -11.06 18.49
C GLU A 73 9.84 -11.00 16.97
N LEU A 74 9.66 -12.13 16.28
CA LEU A 74 9.39 -12.16 14.83
C LEU A 74 8.05 -11.49 14.50
N GLY A 75 7.02 -11.73 15.31
CA GLY A 75 5.74 -11.03 15.22
C GLY A 75 5.89 -9.52 15.35
N LEU A 76 6.54 -9.05 16.43
CA LEU A 76 6.82 -7.63 16.67
C LEU A 76 7.66 -7.00 15.56
N GLY A 77 8.71 -7.68 15.11
CA GLY A 77 9.56 -7.23 14.01
C GLY A 77 8.77 -7.05 12.72
N ARG A 78 7.86 -7.98 12.39
CA ARG A 78 6.94 -7.84 11.25
C ARG A 78 5.94 -6.69 11.44
N SER A 79 5.44 -6.46 12.65
CA SER A 79 4.57 -5.31 12.94
C SER A 79 5.29 -3.98 12.73
N TRP A 80 6.54 -3.86 13.18
CA TRP A 80 7.37 -2.68 12.92
C TRP A 80 7.65 -2.47 11.44
N LEU A 81 7.90 -3.57 10.71
CA LEU A 81 8.08 -3.53 9.26
C LEU A 81 6.81 -3.04 8.55
N MET A 82 5.63 -3.51 8.96
CA MET A 82 4.34 -3.12 8.39
C MET A 82 4.10 -1.61 8.48
N ILE A 83 4.51 -0.96 9.58
CA ILE A 83 4.40 0.49 9.75
C ILE A 83 5.65 1.26 9.28
N GLY A 84 6.54 0.62 8.52
CA GLY A 84 7.71 1.25 7.90
C GLY A 84 8.87 1.60 8.84
N LYS A 85 8.85 1.18 10.10
CA LYS A 85 9.96 1.43 11.04
C LYS A 85 11.01 0.32 10.94
N THR A 86 11.77 0.36 9.85
CA THR A 86 12.74 -0.67 9.45
C THR A 86 13.84 -0.91 10.48
N GLN A 87 14.29 0.13 11.19
CA GLN A 87 15.34 0.01 12.20
C GLN A 87 14.94 -0.91 13.38
N PHE A 88 13.68 -0.81 13.85
CA PHE A 88 13.19 -1.72 14.89
C PHE A 88 13.07 -3.16 14.36
N ALA A 89 12.55 -3.33 13.13
CA ALA A 89 12.47 -4.64 12.49
C ALA A 89 13.85 -5.31 12.35
N LEU A 90 14.89 -4.55 11.98
CA LEU A 90 16.28 -5.02 11.95
C LEU A 90 16.78 -5.41 13.35
N GLY A 91 16.42 -4.65 14.37
CA GLY A 91 16.75 -4.95 15.77
C GLY A 91 16.22 -6.32 16.21
N TYR A 92 14.93 -6.58 15.97
CA TYR A 92 14.30 -7.88 16.27
C TYR A 92 14.90 -9.02 15.45
N ALA A 93 15.11 -8.81 14.13
CA ALA A 93 15.74 -9.83 13.29
C ALA A 93 17.13 -10.23 13.83
N ARG A 94 17.95 -9.26 14.25
CA ARG A 94 19.27 -9.52 14.84
C ARG A 94 19.19 -10.21 16.19
N GLN A 95 18.19 -9.92 17.02
CA GLN A 95 17.98 -10.60 18.31
C GLN A 95 17.68 -12.08 18.10
N VAL A 96 16.70 -12.39 17.24
CA VAL A 96 16.36 -13.77 16.87
C VAL A 96 17.57 -14.49 16.28
N LEU A 97 18.27 -13.89 15.33
CA LEU A 97 19.44 -14.53 14.70
C LEU A 97 20.64 -14.72 15.62
N ARG A 98 20.74 -13.99 16.74
CA ARG A 98 21.77 -14.26 17.77
C ARG A 98 21.45 -15.52 18.56
N ARG A 99 20.17 -15.80 18.81
CA ARG A 99 19.72 -17.00 19.54
C ARG A 99 19.61 -18.22 18.63
N GLU A 100 19.05 -18.02 17.43
CA GLU A 100 18.84 -19.05 16.42
C GLU A 100 19.47 -18.61 15.07
N PRO A 101 20.77 -18.87 14.84
CA PRO A 101 21.48 -18.43 13.62
C PRO A 101 20.91 -18.98 12.30
N LYS A 102 20.13 -20.06 12.36
CA LYS A 102 19.46 -20.69 11.21
C LYS A 102 17.96 -20.38 11.15
N SER A 103 17.47 -19.39 11.91
CA SER A 103 16.07 -18.99 11.87
C SER A 103 15.66 -18.45 10.50
N ALA A 104 14.87 -19.21 9.74
CA ALA A 104 14.36 -18.76 8.44
C ALA A 104 13.49 -17.50 8.58
N GLY A 105 12.72 -17.39 9.67
CA GLY A 105 11.94 -16.20 10.01
C GLY A 105 12.84 -14.98 10.30
N GLY A 106 13.91 -15.16 11.08
CA GLY A 106 14.88 -14.11 11.38
C GLY A 106 15.58 -13.59 10.13
N TRP A 107 16.05 -14.49 9.26
CA TRP A 107 16.67 -14.12 7.99
C TRP A 107 15.69 -13.45 7.03
N ALA A 108 14.45 -13.94 6.94
CA ALA A 108 13.41 -13.32 6.10
C ALA A 108 13.08 -11.90 6.57
N LEU A 109 12.94 -11.69 7.88
CA LEU A 109 12.69 -10.37 8.46
C LEU A 109 13.87 -9.42 8.21
N LEU A 110 15.11 -9.88 8.39
CA LEU A 110 16.32 -9.10 8.11
C LEU A 110 16.33 -8.61 6.65
N VAL A 111 16.13 -9.52 5.69
CA VAL A 111 16.12 -9.19 4.26
C VAL A 111 14.98 -8.23 3.93
N ARG A 112 13.75 -8.50 4.39
CA ARG A 112 12.59 -7.63 4.12
C ARG A 112 12.75 -6.24 4.74
N ALA A 113 13.37 -6.13 5.92
CA ALA A 113 13.65 -4.86 6.56
C ALA A 113 14.71 -4.02 5.81
N LEU A 114 15.77 -4.67 5.29
CA LEU A 114 16.76 -4.01 4.44
C LEU A 114 16.11 -3.51 3.13
N LEU A 115 15.29 -4.34 2.48
CA LEU A 115 14.55 -3.94 1.28
C LEU A 115 13.63 -2.76 1.52
N ARG A 116 12.85 -2.79 2.61
CA ARG A 116 11.97 -1.68 2.98
C ARG A 116 12.77 -0.43 3.38
N GLY A 117 14.00 -0.58 3.86
CA GLY A 117 14.89 0.53 4.17
C GLY A 117 15.61 1.12 2.95
N GLY A 118 15.45 0.53 1.76
CA GLY A 118 16.14 0.95 0.53
C GLY A 118 17.57 0.40 0.38
N ASP A 119 18.08 -0.39 1.32
CA ASP A 119 19.39 -1.06 1.19
C ASP A 119 19.23 -2.35 0.38
N PHE A 120 19.00 -2.20 -0.92
CA PHE A 120 18.80 -3.34 -1.83
C PHE A 120 20.06 -4.20 -1.93
N ALA A 121 21.24 -3.59 -2.01
CA ALA A 121 22.50 -4.31 -2.11
C ALA A 121 22.79 -5.11 -0.83
N GLY A 122 22.57 -4.53 0.35
CA GLY A 122 22.68 -5.22 1.63
C GLY A 122 21.66 -6.34 1.78
N ALA A 123 20.41 -6.12 1.35
CA ALA A 123 19.40 -7.16 1.33
C ALA A 123 19.83 -8.37 0.49
N LEU A 124 20.42 -8.15 -0.70
CA LEU A 124 20.93 -9.24 -1.53
C LEU A 124 22.10 -9.97 -0.89
N ARG A 125 23.03 -9.26 -0.25
CA ARG A 125 24.15 -9.89 0.49
C ARG A 125 23.63 -10.81 1.59
N GLN A 126 22.68 -10.35 2.41
CA GLN A 126 22.10 -11.16 3.49
C GLN A 126 21.24 -12.30 2.96
N ALA A 127 20.49 -12.09 1.87
CA ALA A 127 19.72 -13.14 1.22
C ALA A 127 20.65 -14.27 0.73
N ARG A 128 21.75 -13.95 0.05
CA ARG A 128 22.73 -14.97 -0.39
C ARG A 128 23.37 -15.72 0.78
N ARG A 129 23.67 -15.02 1.88
CA ARG A 129 24.18 -15.65 3.10
C ARG A 129 23.18 -16.63 3.70
N GLY A 130 21.92 -16.25 3.86
CA GLY A 130 20.87 -17.16 4.34
C GLY A 130 20.62 -18.33 3.39
N ALA A 131 20.73 -18.12 2.07
CA ALA A 131 20.65 -19.21 1.10
C ALA A 131 21.80 -20.22 1.25
N GLY A 132 23.02 -19.74 1.52
CA GLY A 132 24.20 -20.58 1.83
C GLY A 132 24.05 -21.40 3.12
N LEU A 133 23.11 -21.05 4.00
CA LEU A 133 22.74 -21.83 5.19
C LEU A 133 21.69 -22.91 4.90
N GLY A 134 21.25 -23.09 3.66
CA GLY A 134 20.25 -24.07 3.26
C GLY A 134 18.79 -23.63 3.52
N LEU A 135 18.54 -22.35 3.81
CA LEU A 135 17.21 -21.88 4.22
C LEU A 135 16.20 -21.73 3.08
N LEU A 136 16.62 -21.95 1.83
CA LEU A 136 15.73 -21.82 0.68
C LEU A 136 14.54 -22.77 0.74
N GLU A 137 14.64 -23.92 1.40
CA GLU A 137 13.53 -24.86 1.53
C GLU A 137 12.34 -24.28 2.32
N VAL A 138 12.55 -23.23 3.12
CA VAL A 138 11.48 -22.56 3.88
C VAL A 138 10.84 -21.44 3.03
N PRO A 139 9.53 -21.49 2.72
CA PRO A 139 8.88 -20.56 1.80
C PRO A 139 9.02 -19.07 2.16
N ILE A 140 8.92 -18.71 3.45
CA ILE A 140 8.99 -17.31 3.88
C ILE A 140 10.36 -16.69 3.56
N PHE A 141 11.44 -17.46 3.73
CA PHE A 141 12.79 -17.03 3.38
C PHE A 141 13.02 -17.04 1.88
N ARG A 142 12.55 -18.08 1.16
CA ARG A 142 12.62 -18.14 -0.30
C ARG A 142 11.97 -16.91 -0.96
N ALA A 143 10.83 -16.46 -0.43
CA ALA A 143 10.15 -15.26 -0.91
C ALA A 143 10.97 -13.98 -0.64
N ALA A 144 11.53 -13.82 0.56
CA ALA A 144 12.41 -12.69 0.87
C ALA A 144 13.66 -12.66 -0.04
N HIS A 145 14.25 -13.84 -0.28
CA HIS A 145 15.39 -14.00 -1.20
C HIS A 145 15.02 -13.63 -2.64
N ALA A 146 13.89 -14.13 -3.15
CA ALA A 146 13.37 -13.79 -4.48
C ALA A 146 13.11 -12.29 -4.63
N SER A 147 12.55 -11.65 -3.61
CA SER A 147 12.31 -10.20 -3.56
C SER A 147 13.62 -9.42 -3.61
N ALA A 148 14.66 -9.88 -2.91
CA ALA A 148 15.98 -9.26 -2.94
C ALA A 148 16.65 -9.38 -4.31
N LEU A 149 16.55 -10.54 -4.97
CA LEU A 149 17.02 -10.72 -6.34
C LEU A 149 16.29 -9.78 -7.31
N TYR A 150 14.96 -9.70 -7.21
CA TYR A 150 14.14 -8.82 -8.05
C TYR A 150 14.56 -7.35 -7.91
N ARG A 151 14.66 -6.85 -6.67
CA ARG A 151 15.04 -5.46 -6.39
C ARG A 151 16.47 -5.11 -6.80
N ASN A 152 17.33 -6.11 -7.01
CA ASN A 152 18.69 -5.94 -7.53
C ASN A 152 18.82 -6.31 -9.03
N GLN A 153 17.71 -6.32 -9.77
CA GLN A 153 17.66 -6.60 -11.21
C GLN A 153 18.24 -7.99 -11.60
N LYS A 154 18.29 -8.94 -10.66
CA LYS A 154 18.63 -10.35 -10.91
C LYS A 154 17.37 -11.11 -11.33
N LEU A 155 16.72 -10.64 -12.40
CA LEU A 155 15.37 -11.04 -12.79
C LEU A 155 15.26 -12.55 -13.07
N GLU A 156 16.25 -13.13 -13.72
CA GLU A 156 16.27 -14.57 -14.03
C GLU A 156 16.38 -15.46 -12.79
N GLU A 157 17.24 -15.06 -11.85
CA GLU A 157 17.36 -15.74 -10.56
C GLU A 157 16.07 -15.58 -9.75
N ALA A 158 15.48 -14.38 -9.72
CA ALA A 158 14.22 -14.11 -9.02
C ALA A 158 13.07 -14.97 -9.58
N ARG A 159 12.96 -15.02 -10.91
CA ARG A 159 12.01 -15.84 -11.67
C ARG A 159 12.12 -17.31 -11.28
N LYS A 160 13.33 -17.86 -11.21
CA LYS A 160 13.57 -19.25 -10.76
C LYS A 160 13.01 -19.49 -9.36
N GLN A 161 13.26 -18.58 -8.42
CA GLN A 161 12.80 -18.74 -7.03
C GLN A 161 11.28 -18.61 -6.90
N TYR A 162 10.65 -17.64 -7.58
CA TYR A 162 9.19 -17.50 -7.56
C TYR A 162 8.48 -18.68 -8.24
N ARG A 163 9.06 -19.28 -9.30
CA ARG A 163 8.53 -20.53 -9.89
C ARG A 163 8.54 -21.70 -8.91
N ILE A 164 9.57 -21.79 -8.05
CA ILE A 164 9.60 -22.82 -7.00
C ILE A 164 8.48 -22.57 -5.98
N LEU A 165 8.32 -21.32 -5.54
CA LEU A 165 7.23 -20.95 -4.63
C LEU A 165 5.85 -21.28 -5.21
N LEU A 166 5.59 -20.99 -6.48
CA LEU A 166 4.30 -21.30 -7.12
C LEU A 166 4.05 -22.80 -7.29
N ARG A 167 5.10 -23.63 -7.38
CA ARG A 167 4.94 -25.10 -7.37
C ARG A 167 4.52 -25.62 -5.99
N GLN A 168 5.00 -24.99 -4.92
CA GLN A 168 4.67 -25.37 -3.53
C GLN A 168 3.32 -24.78 -3.09
N ASN A 169 3.05 -23.55 -3.47
CA ASN A 169 1.80 -22.84 -3.22
C ASN A 169 1.40 -22.06 -4.48
N PRO A 170 0.50 -22.60 -5.32
CA PRO A 170 0.03 -21.94 -6.53
C PRO A 170 -0.66 -20.59 -6.31
N LEU A 171 -1.09 -20.30 -5.08
CA LEU A 171 -1.78 -19.06 -4.70
C LEU A 171 -0.87 -18.14 -3.86
N TYR A 172 0.45 -18.17 -4.07
CA TYR A 172 1.37 -17.27 -3.37
C TYR A 172 1.32 -15.85 -3.97
N PRO A 173 0.72 -14.83 -3.30
CA PRO A 173 0.31 -13.58 -3.97
C PRO A 173 1.49 -12.78 -4.52
N GLU A 174 2.58 -12.66 -3.76
CA GLU A 174 3.79 -11.93 -4.20
C GLU A 174 4.40 -12.59 -5.45
N ALA A 175 4.41 -13.92 -5.52
CA ALA A 175 4.97 -14.64 -6.66
C ALA A 175 4.09 -14.47 -7.90
N LEU A 176 2.77 -14.56 -7.73
CA LEU A 176 1.79 -14.35 -8.80
C LEU A 176 1.93 -12.96 -9.44
N VAL A 177 1.93 -11.89 -8.64
CA VAL A 177 2.08 -10.51 -9.15
C VAL A 177 3.44 -10.31 -9.83
N ARG A 178 4.55 -10.78 -9.23
CA ARG A 178 5.90 -10.60 -9.80
C ARG A 178 6.07 -11.36 -11.12
N MET A 179 5.50 -12.55 -11.22
CA MET A 179 5.47 -13.32 -12.47
C MET A 179 4.60 -12.63 -13.52
N GLY A 180 3.40 -12.18 -13.15
CA GLY A 180 2.46 -11.55 -14.07
C GLY A 180 2.85 -10.16 -14.60
N THR A 181 3.77 -9.44 -13.94
CA THR A 181 4.06 -8.02 -14.27
C THR A 181 5.50 -7.74 -14.72
N GLY A 182 6.41 -8.71 -14.66
CA GLY A 182 7.81 -8.43 -15.02
C GLY A 182 8.77 -9.61 -15.13
N LEU A 183 8.43 -10.76 -14.55
CA LEU A 183 9.31 -11.94 -14.56
C LEU A 183 8.95 -12.98 -15.62
N ILE A 184 7.94 -12.75 -16.44
CA ILE A 184 7.66 -13.57 -17.62
C ILE A 184 8.17 -12.84 -18.86
N ALA A 185 8.70 -13.60 -19.83
CA ALA A 185 9.11 -13.03 -21.10
C ALA A 185 7.90 -12.38 -21.79
N PRO A 186 8.05 -11.18 -22.36
CA PRO A 186 6.93 -10.53 -23.03
C PRO A 186 6.33 -11.44 -24.10
N ARG A 187 5.01 -11.56 -24.08
CA ARG A 187 4.26 -12.38 -25.03
C ARG A 187 2.88 -11.80 -25.29
N PRO A 188 2.25 -12.11 -26.44
CA PRO A 188 0.83 -11.87 -26.63
C PRO A 188 0.02 -12.62 -25.55
N ALA A 189 -0.97 -11.92 -24.99
CA ALA A 189 -1.87 -12.45 -23.96
C ALA A 189 -3.27 -11.87 -24.18
N PRO A 190 -4.01 -12.35 -25.20
CA PRO A 190 -5.35 -11.83 -25.47
C PRO A 190 -6.29 -12.14 -24.30
N ALA A 191 -7.20 -11.21 -23.99
CA ALA A 191 -8.17 -11.37 -22.92
C ALA A 191 -9.19 -12.50 -23.23
N ALA A 192 -8.89 -13.70 -22.76
CA ALA A 192 -9.72 -14.90 -22.94
C ALA A 192 -11.13 -14.72 -22.33
N PRO A 193 -12.19 -15.29 -22.93
CA PRO A 193 -13.55 -15.22 -22.39
C PRO A 193 -13.68 -15.70 -20.94
N SER A 194 -12.90 -16.72 -20.56
CA SER A 194 -12.85 -17.23 -19.18
C SER A 194 -12.31 -16.19 -18.18
N LEU A 195 -11.30 -15.41 -18.55
CA LEU A 195 -10.75 -14.35 -17.68
C LEU A 195 -11.73 -13.19 -17.55
N ARG A 196 -12.44 -12.82 -18.63
CA ARG A 196 -13.51 -11.82 -18.58
C ARG A 196 -14.65 -12.26 -17.65
N ARG A 197 -15.04 -13.55 -17.73
CA ARG A 197 -16.02 -14.13 -16.81
C ARG A 197 -15.52 -14.12 -15.36
N ALA A 198 -14.24 -14.44 -15.12
CA ALA A 198 -13.67 -14.41 -13.78
C ALA A 198 -13.73 -13.00 -13.18
N VAL A 199 -13.40 -11.98 -13.98
CA VAL A 199 -13.46 -10.58 -13.55
C VAL A 199 -14.90 -10.16 -13.27
N ALA A 200 -15.87 -10.58 -14.09
CA ALA A 200 -17.29 -10.34 -13.81
C ALA A 200 -17.73 -10.98 -12.47
N LEU A 201 -17.30 -12.22 -12.20
CA LEU A 201 -17.57 -12.89 -10.92
C LEU A 201 -16.96 -12.14 -9.73
N GLN A 202 -15.69 -11.71 -9.84
CA GLN A 202 -15.03 -10.95 -8.77
C GLN A 202 -15.78 -9.64 -8.49
N ARG A 203 -16.16 -8.89 -9.53
CA ARG A 203 -16.92 -7.64 -9.39
C ARG A 203 -18.29 -7.82 -8.75
N SER A 204 -18.91 -8.99 -8.93
CA SER A 204 -20.19 -9.33 -8.28
C SER A 204 -20.02 -9.91 -6.87
N GLY A 205 -18.82 -9.88 -6.29
CA GLY A 205 -18.53 -10.40 -4.96
C GLY A 205 -18.34 -11.93 -4.90
N ASN A 206 -18.38 -12.64 -6.03
CA ASN A 206 -18.18 -14.09 -6.11
C ASN A 206 -16.68 -14.44 -6.18
N PHE A 207 -15.93 -14.01 -5.17
CA PHE A 207 -14.47 -14.06 -5.13
C PHE A 207 -13.92 -15.48 -5.31
N ASP A 208 -14.44 -16.46 -4.58
CA ASP A 208 -13.94 -17.83 -4.62
C ASP A 208 -14.12 -18.47 -6.01
N GLN A 209 -15.27 -18.23 -6.64
CA GLN A 209 -15.54 -18.72 -8.01
C GLN A 209 -14.64 -18.03 -9.04
N ALA A 210 -14.40 -16.72 -8.88
CA ALA A 210 -13.48 -15.98 -9.74
C ALA A 210 -12.06 -16.53 -9.64
N LEU A 211 -11.56 -16.74 -8.42
CA LEU A 211 -10.22 -17.27 -8.19
C LEU A 211 -10.10 -18.72 -8.68
N GLN A 212 -11.12 -19.54 -8.50
CA GLN A 212 -11.17 -20.90 -9.04
C GLN A 212 -11.06 -20.89 -10.57
N LEU A 213 -11.79 -20.00 -11.24
CA LEU A 213 -11.76 -19.91 -12.70
C LEU A 213 -10.39 -19.45 -13.22
N VAL A 214 -9.76 -18.48 -12.56
CA VAL A 214 -8.38 -18.06 -12.88
C VAL A 214 -7.38 -19.19 -12.62
N ARG A 215 -7.55 -19.95 -11.53
CA ARG A 215 -6.70 -21.11 -11.24
C ARG A 215 -6.83 -22.19 -12.32
N SER A 216 -8.03 -22.59 -12.70
CA SER A 216 -8.24 -23.56 -13.79
C SER A 216 -7.68 -23.07 -15.13
N PHE A 217 -7.65 -21.76 -15.34
CA PHE A 217 -7.00 -21.16 -16.51
C PHE A 217 -5.47 -21.31 -16.43
N LEU A 218 -4.88 -20.99 -15.27
CA LEU A 218 -3.43 -21.12 -15.02
C LEU A 218 -2.93 -22.57 -15.06
N GLU A 219 -3.78 -23.55 -14.79
CA GLU A 219 -3.42 -24.97 -14.97
C GLU A 219 -3.15 -25.31 -16.45
N LYS A 220 -3.82 -24.63 -17.39
CA LYS A 220 -3.63 -24.80 -18.83
C LYS A 220 -2.54 -23.88 -19.40
N ASP A 221 -2.43 -22.68 -18.86
CA ASP A 221 -1.44 -21.68 -19.26
C ASP A 221 -0.76 -21.04 -18.03
N PRO A 222 0.21 -21.73 -17.40
CA PRO A 222 0.85 -21.27 -16.17
C PRO A 222 1.65 -19.97 -16.33
N GLY A 223 1.91 -19.55 -17.57
CA GLY A 223 2.68 -18.36 -17.92
C GLY A 223 1.82 -17.21 -18.46
N HIS A 224 0.51 -17.22 -18.25
CA HIS A 224 -0.37 -16.15 -18.73
C HIS A 224 -0.29 -14.90 -17.84
N PRO A 225 0.26 -13.76 -18.33
CA PRO A 225 0.58 -12.62 -17.48
C PRO A 225 -0.66 -12.02 -16.81
N ILE A 226 -1.76 -11.85 -17.56
CA ILE A 226 -3.01 -11.32 -17.02
C ILE A 226 -3.58 -12.22 -15.92
N ALA A 227 -3.60 -13.53 -16.11
CA ALA A 227 -4.21 -14.46 -15.15
C ALA A 227 -3.39 -14.50 -13.85
N LEU A 228 -2.06 -14.51 -13.96
CA LEU A 228 -1.16 -14.41 -12.81
C LEU A 228 -1.34 -13.09 -12.06
N ARG A 229 -1.39 -11.97 -12.79
CA ARG A 229 -1.60 -10.65 -12.19
C ARG A 229 -2.94 -10.58 -11.46
N LEU A 230 -4.05 -10.97 -12.11
CA LEU A 230 -5.39 -11.00 -11.50
C LEU A 230 -5.42 -11.83 -10.22
N ALA A 231 -4.91 -13.07 -10.26
CA ALA A 231 -4.89 -13.92 -9.07
C ALA A 231 -4.10 -13.28 -7.92
N GLY A 232 -2.93 -12.71 -8.22
CA GLY A 232 -2.09 -12.06 -7.23
C GLY A 232 -2.73 -10.81 -6.63
N GLU A 233 -3.25 -9.91 -7.47
CA GLU A 233 -3.92 -8.67 -7.07
C GLU A 233 -5.15 -8.95 -6.21
N TRP A 234 -6.00 -9.88 -6.62
CA TRP A 234 -7.21 -10.27 -5.87
C TRP A 234 -6.90 -10.89 -4.51
N LEU A 235 -5.82 -11.68 -4.40
CA LEU A 235 -5.41 -12.22 -3.10
C LEU A 235 -4.90 -11.11 -2.17
N PHE A 236 -4.17 -10.12 -2.68
CA PHE A 236 -3.78 -8.94 -1.90
C PHE A 236 -5.00 -8.09 -1.51
N GLU A 237 -5.94 -7.90 -2.43
CA GLU A 237 -7.21 -7.22 -2.18
C GLU A 237 -7.99 -7.91 -1.06
N ALA A 238 -8.20 -9.23 -1.13
CA ALA A 238 -8.92 -9.99 -0.11
C ALA A 238 -8.31 -9.87 1.30
N SER A 239 -6.97 -9.79 1.39
CA SER A 239 -6.27 -9.49 2.63
C SER A 239 -6.54 -8.05 3.11
N ARG A 240 -6.42 -7.08 2.21
CA ARG A 240 -6.56 -5.65 2.51
C ARG A 240 -7.98 -5.24 2.88
N LEU A 241 -9.00 -5.87 2.30
CA LEU A 241 -10.41 -5.66 2.63
C LEU A 241 -10.75 -5.98 4.09
N ARG A 242 -9.88 -6.70 4.81
CA ARG A 242 -10.01 -6.98 6.25
C ARG A 242 -9.40 -5.90 7.14
N GLY A 243 -8.74 -4.90 6.55
CA GLY A 243 -8.04 -3.84 7.27
C GLY A 243 -8.97 -2.88 8.02
N PRO A 244 -8.45 -2.18 9.05
CA PRO A 244 -9.28 -1.39 9.96
C PRO A 244 -9.98 -0.20 9.29
N LEU A 245 -9.38 0.39 8.24
CA LEU A 245 -9.97 1.52 7.51
C LEU A 245 -11.29 1.17 6.80
N LEU A 246 -11.44 -0.10 6.41
CA LEU A 246 -12.59 -0.61 5.69
C LEU A 246 -13.64 -1.22 6.63
N ALA A 247 -13.41 -1.14 7.94
CA ALA A 247 -14.39 -1.56 8.92
C ALA A 247 -15.54 -0.55 9.01
N GLY A 248 -16.69 -0.90 8.42
CA GLY A 248 -17.91 -0.10 8.45
C GLY A 248 -17.90 1.06 7.44
N ASP A 249 -18.82 2.01 7.61
CA ASP A 249 -19.18 2.94 6.54
C ASP A 249 -18.44 4.29 6.56
N ARG A 250 -17.51 4.49 7.50
CA ARG A 250 -16.78 5.76 7.68
C ARG A 250 -16.00 6.17 6.44
N LEU A 251 -15.23 5.24 5.86
CA LEU A 251 -14.42 5.52 4.68
C LEU A 251 -15.28 5.73 3.42
N PRO A 252 -16.25 4.85 3.09
CA PRO A 252 -17.22 5.12 2.03
C PRO A 252 -17.92 6.47 2.16
N GLN A 253 -18.39 6.82 3.36
CA GLN A 253 -19.04 8.12 3.62
C GLN A 253 -18.09 9.28 3.37
N ALA A 254 -16.82 9.16 3.77
CA ALA A 254 -15.82 10.20 3.51
C ALA A 254 -15.59 10.42 2.01
N TRP A 255 -15.57 9.36 1.20
CA TRP A 255 -15.47 9.49 -0.26
C TRP A 255 -16.69 10.17 -0.88
N ILE A 256 -17.90 9.80 -0.46
CA ILE A 256 -19.14 10.47 -0.92
C ILE A 256 -19.10 11.96 -0.58
N LEU A 257 -18.60 12.33 0.60
CA LEU A 257 -18.51 13.73 1.01
C LEU A 257 -17.41 14.52 0.28
N LEU A 258 -16.39 13.84 -0.26
CA LEU A 258 -15.33 14.42 -1.08
C LEU A 258 -15.71 14.56 -2.56
N ASP A 259 -16.80 13.91 -3.00
CA ASP A 259 -17.28 13.95 -4.37
C ASP A 259 -17.52 15.38 -4.84
N ASP A 260 -17.05 15.67 -6.06
CA ASP A 260 -17.31 16.93 -6.73
C ASP A 260 -18.20 16.67 -7.95
N GLN A 261 -19.48 17.01 -7.79
CA GLN A 261 -20.48 16.84 -8.84
C GLN A 261 -20.45 17.95 -9.89
N ALA A 262 -19.61 18.98 -9.72
CA ALA A 262 -19.49 20.07 -10.70
C ALA A 262 -18.81 19.63 -12.02
N LEU A 263 -18.10 18.50 -12.02
CA LEU A 263 -17.46 17.95 -13.21
C LEU A 263 -18.50 17.41 -14.20
N ARG A 264 -18.62 18.05 -15.37
CA ARG A 264 -19.55 17.63 -16.42
C ARG A 264 -19.23 16.23 -16.94
N ARG A 265 -20.26 15.37 -17.00
CA ARG A 265 -20.16 13.99 -17.47
C ARG A 265 -19.57 13.86 -18.88
N ASP A 266 -19.87 14.80 -19.77
CA ASP A 266 -19.37 14.78 -21.14
C ASP A 266 -17.87 15.08 -21.21
N THR A 267 -17.38 16.02 -20.40
CA THR A 267 -15.95 16.29 -20.25
C THR A 267 -15.22 15.06 -19.71
N LEU A 268 -15.78 14.43 -18.67
CA LEU A 268 -15.22 13.19 -18.09
C LEU A 268 -15.17 12.06 -19.11
N SER A 269 -16.26 11.84 -19.87
CA SER A 269 -16.33 10.74 -20.84
C SER A 269 -15.40 10.97 -22.04
N SER A 270 -15.15 12.23 -22.39
CA SER A 270 -14.20 12.61 -23.46
C SER A 270 -12.76 12.42 -23.03
N PHE A 271 -12.42 12.78 -21.78
CA PHE A 271 -11.05 12.67 -21.27
C PHE A 271 -10.72 11.24 -20.79
N PHE A 272 -11.69 10.52 -20.24
CA PHE A 272 -11.59 9.14 -19.77
C PHE A 272 -12.46 8.19 -20.60
N PRO A 273 -11.94 7.65 -21.71
CA PRO A 273 -12.65 6.65 -22.47
C PRO A 273 -12.99 5.44 -21.61
N GLY A 274 -14.26 5.06 -21.62
CA GLY A 274 -14.77 3.98 -20.77
C GLY A 274 -15.26 4.41 -19.38
N TYR A 275 -15.23 5.71 -19.04
CA TYR A 275 -15.78 6.23 -17.78
C TYR A 275 -17.20 5.74 -17.49
N THR A 276 -18.07 5.76 -18.50
CA THR A 276 -19.48 5.33 -18.37
C THR A 276 -19.66 3.82 -18.18
N LYS A 277 -18.61 3.01 -18.40
CA LYS A 277 -18.62 1.55 -18.18
C LYS A 277 -18.13 1.16 -16.79
N LEU A 278 -17.62 2.11 -16.00
CA LEU A 278 -17.20 1.87 -14.63
C LEU A 278 -18.41 1.68 -13.71
N SER A 279 -18.20 0.96 -12.60
CA SER A 279 -19.18 0.89 -11.52
C SER A 279 -19.39 2.28 -10.88
N PRO A 280 -20.51 2.52 -10.19
CA PRO A 280 -20.75 3.78 -9.49
C PRO A 280 -19.63 4.18 -8.51
N GLU A 281 -19.05 3.21 -7.81
CA GLU A 281 -17.96 3.42 -6.85
C GLU A 281 -16.67 3.90 -7.54
N ARG A 282 -16.34 3.32 -8.69
CA ARG A 282 -15.18 3.74 -9.48
C ARG A 282 -15.41 5.08 -10.17
N GLN A 283 -16.64 5.36 -10.63
CA GLN A 283 -17.00 6.69 -11.15
C GLN A 283 -16.87 7.77 -10.08
N LEU A 284 -17.30 7.48 -8.84
CA LEU A 284 -17.09 8.34 -7.68
C LEU A 284 -15.60 8.58 -7.43
N GLN A 285 -14.81 7.50 -7.40
CA GLN A 285 -13.37 7.63 -7.16
C GLN A 285 -12.66 8.50 -8.21
N VAL A 286 -13.01 8.35 -9.49
CA VAL A 286 -12.49 9.21 -10.56
C VAL A 286 -12.79 10.68 -10.30
N ARG A 287 -14.05 11.03 -9.93
CA ARG A 287 -14.42 12.42 -9.63
C ARG A 287 -13.68 12.97 -8.41
N VAL A 288 -13.55 12.17 -7.35
CA VAL A 288 -12.78 12.55 -6.16
C VAL A 288 -11.31 12.81 -6.51
N SER A 289 -10.67 11.92 -7.28
CA SER A 289 -9.27 12.06 -7.69
C SER A 289 -9.05 13.24 -8.64
N LEU A 290 -10.08 13.64 -9.41
CA LEU A 290 -10.02 14.78 -10.33
C LEU A 290 -10.31 16.13 -9.68
N ARG A 291 -10.91 16.17 -8.50
CA ARG A 291 -11.28 17.43 -7.84
C ARG A 291 -10.14 18.47 -7.83
N PRO A 292 -8.87 18.11 -7.53
CA PRO A 292 -7.77 19.09 -7.59
C PRO A 292 -7.46 19.64 -8.97
N PHE A 293 -7.86 18.93 -10.03
CA PHE A 293 -7.52 19.19 -11.43
C PHE A 293 -8.73 19.65 -12.26
N ALA A 294 -9.81 20.08 -11.61
CA ALA A 294 -11.07 20.40 -12.28
C ALA A 294 -10.91 21.54 -13.30
N GLU A 295 -10.05 22.53 -13.01
CA GLU A 295 -9.75 23.66 -13.89
C GLU A 295 -8.81 23.26 -15.04
N GLU A 296 -7.90 22.33 -14.79
CA GLU A 296 -6.92 21.84 -15.76
C GLU A 296 -7.55 20.91 -16.80
N LEU A 297 -8.59 20.16 -16.42
CA LEU A 297 -9.14 19.07 -17.22
C LEU A 297 -9.62 19.52 -18.61
N PRO A 298 -10.42 20.61 -18.77
CA PRO A 298 -10.82 21.09 -20.09
C PRO A 298 -9.63 21.57 -20.94
N ILE A 299 -8.60 22.14 -20.30
CA ILE A 299 -7.39 22.64 -20.99
C ILE A 299 -6.54 21.47 -21.49
N LEU A 300 -6.36 20.44 -20.66
CA LEU A 300 -5.70 19.20 -21.07
C LEU A 300 -6.43 18.57 -22.25
N LEU A 301 -7.75 18.43 -22.15
CA LEU A 301 -8.57 17.86 -23.23
C LEU A 301 -8.41 18.65 -24.54
N ALA A 302 -8.47 19.98 -24.49
CA ALA A 302 -8.27 20.84 -25.65
C ALA A 302 -6.87 20.72 -26.28
N ARG A 303 -5.86 20.36 -25.48
CA ARG A 303 -4.48 20.06 -25.96
C ARG A 303 -4.30 18.61 -26.42
N GLY A 304 -5.39 17.84 -26.58
CA GLY A 304 -5.34 16.44 -26.98
C GLY A 304 -4.97 15.48 -25.84
N GLY A 305 -5.04 15.94 -24.60
CA GLY A 305 -4.88 15.15 -23.41
C GLY A 305 -5.98 14.11 -23.27
N ARG A 306 -5.60 12.91 -22.87
CA ARG A 306 -6.47 11.76 -22.67
C ARG A 306 -5.90 10.87 -21.58
N HIS A 307 -6.77 10.19 -20.84
CA HIS A 307 -6.36 9.24 -19.82
C HIS A 307 -7.20 7.97 -19.91
N ASP A 308 -6.59 6.87 -20.33
CA ASP A 308 -7.30 5.61 -20.48
C ASP A 308 -7.46 4.91 -19.13
N LEU A 309 -8.68 4.45 -18.83
CA LEU A 309 -8.97 3.60 -17.69
C LEU A 309 -8.98 2.15 -18.14
N LEU A 310 -7.87 1.45 -17.91
CA LEU A 310 -7.63 0.10 -18.42
C LEU A 310 -8.45 -0.90 -17.62
N GLY A 311 -9.30 -1.68 -18.30
CA GLY A 311 -9.97 -2.83 -17.70
C GLY A 311 -8.98 -3.84 -17.12
N GLU A 312 -9.45 -4.67 -16.20
CA GLU A 312 -8.62 -5.60 -15.42
C GLU A 312 -7.93 -6.64 -16.32
N TRP A 313 -8.51 -6.95 -17.48
CA TRP A 313 -7.94 -7.88 -18.46
C TRP A 313 -7.22 -7.18 -19.62
N GLU A 314 -7.22 -5.85 -19.68
CA GLU A 314 -6.56 -5.09 -20.74
C GLU A 314 -5.08 -4.90 -20.40
N ARG A 315 -4.24 -4.74 -21.42
CA ARG A 315 -2.81 -4.43 -21.26
C ARG A 315 -2.55 -3.01 -21.75
N THR A 316 -1.55 -2.37 -21.18
CA THR A 316 -1.25 -0.96 -21.45
C THR A 316 -0.87 -0.72 -22.90
N THR A 317 -0.21 -1.69 -23.50
CA THR A 317 0.25 -1.69 -24.90
C THR A 317 -0.80 -2.22 -25.89
N ASP A 318 -2.01 -2.58 -25.43
CA ASP A 318 -3.10 -2.97 -26.33
C ASP A 318 -3.69 -1.76 -27.07
N ALA A 319 -3.60 -0.56 -26.48
CA ALA A 319 -3.97 0.68 -27.15
C ALA A 319 -2.95 1.04 -28.24
N LYS A 320 -3.45 1.48 -29.40
CA LYS A 320 -2.64 1.84 -30.57
C LYS A 320 -1.57 2.88 -30.22
N GLU A 321 -1.91 3.84 -29.38
CA GLU A 321 -1.04 4.95 -28.96
C GLU A 321 0.15 4.52 -28.11
N ARG A 322 0.08 3.34 -27.49
CA ARG A 322 1.13 2.76 -26.65
C ARG A 322 1.69 1.45 -27.20
N ALA A 323 1.27 1.03 -28.40
CA ALA A 323 1.72 -0.21 -29.01
C ALA A 323 3.24 -0.27 -29.24
N TRP A 324 3.88 0.90 -29.41
CA TRP A 324 5.33 1.01 -29.57
C TRP A 324 6.14 0.55 -28.34
N LEU A 325 5.53 0.54 -27.14
CA LEU A 325 6.14 0.04 -25.90
C LEU A 325 6.09 -1.48 -25.75
N ARG A 326 5.44 -2.18 -26.69
CA ARG A 326 5.21 -3.62 -26.60
C ARG A 326 6.52 -4.39 -26.43
N GLY A 327 6.58 -5.23 -25.41
CA GLY A 327 7.75 -6.03 -25.06
C GLY A 327 8.95 -5.27 -24.50
N GLN A 328 8.85 -3.95 -24.36
CA GLN A 328 9.88 -3.16 -23.69
C GLN A 328 9.76 -3.27 -22.17
N LYS A 329 10.83 -2.94 -21.46
CA LYS A 329 10.87 -2.92 -20.00
C LYS A 329 11.01 -1.51 -19.46
N THR A 330 10.45 -1.28 -18.28
CA THR A 330 10.73 -0.11 -17.46
C THR A 330 12.14 -0.18 -16.87
N PHE A 331 12.65 0.94 -16.38
CA PHE A 331 13.96 0.99 -15.70
C PHE A 331 14.03 0.08 -14.45
N ASP A 332 12.89 -0.20 -13.82
CA ASP A 332 12.78 -1.07 -12.65
C ASP A 332 12.48 -2.54 -13.01
N GLY A 333 12.45 -2.89 -14.29
CA GLY A 333 12.42 -4.27 -14.79
C GLY A 333 11.03 -4.84 -15.06
N ARG A 334 9.95 -4.06 -14.90
CA ARG A 334 8.58 -4.43 -15.28
C ARG A 334 8.44 -4.42 -16.79
N VAL A 335 7.53 -5.22 -17.34
CA VAL A 335 7.21 -5.20 -18.78
C VAL A 335 6.14 -4.15 -19.01
N TRP A 336 6.36 -3.22 -19.95
CA TRP A 336 5.44 -2.11 -20.23
C TRP A 336 4.03 -2.56 -20.59
N ASP A 337 3.90 -3.75 -21.18
CA ASP A 337 2.61 -4.34 -21.47
C ASP A 337 1.70 -4.43 -20.22
N ASP A 338 2.28 -4.73 -19.05
CA ASP A 338 1.55 -5.03 -17.81
C ASP A 338 1.72 -3.94 -16.73
N VAL A 339 2.34 -2.80 -17.08
CA VAL A 339 2.44 -1.62 -16.21
C VAL A 339 1.10 -0.91 -16.16
N ARG A 340 0.50 -0.78 -14.98
CA ARG A 340 -0.89 -0.28 -14.80
C ARG A 340 -1.00 1.21 -14.48
N GLY A 341 0.09 1.97 -14.51
CA GLY A 341 0.13 3.42 -14.33
C GLY A 341 1.18 4.01 -15.27
N MET A 342 0.78 4.97 -16.09
CA MET A 342 1.65 5.62 -17.06
C MET A 342 1.22 7.07 -17.29
N GLY A 343 2.17 7.99 -17.12
CA GLY A 343 1.98 9.41 -17.40
C GLY A 343 2.10 9.73 -18.89
N GLY A 344 2.21 11.03 -19.21
CA GLY A 344 2.28 11.51 -20.59
C GLY A 344 0.94 12.04 -21.10
N LEU A 345 0.93 12.71 -22.25
CA LEU A 345 -0.29 13.37 -22.76
C LEU A 345 -1.45 12.37 -22.96
N ARG A 346 -1.12 11.12 -23.31
CA ARG A 346 -2.03 9.98 -23.39
C ARG A 346 -1.71 8.96 -22.31
N ALA A 347 -2.08 9.31 -21.08
CA ALA A 347 -1.83 8.53 -19.88
C ALA A 347 -2.75 7.31 -19.77
N ALA A 348 -2.44 6.42 -18.84
CA ALA A 348 -3.29 5.28 -18.52
C ALA A 348 -3.19 4.88 -17.05
N THR A 349 -4.32 4.46 -16.47
CA THR A 349 -4.42 3.89 -15.13
C THR A 349 -5.31 2.64 -15.16
N GLY A 350 -4.88 1.56 -14.53
CA GLY A 350 -5.69 0.37 -14.32
C GLY A 350 -6.85 0.62 -13.37
N VAL A 351 -8.04 0.10 -13.69
CA VAL A 351 -9.24 0.31 -12.86
C VAL A 351 -9.11 -0.23 -11.44
N GLU A 352 -8.29 -1.26 -11.21
CA GLU A 352 -7.97 -1.78 -9.87
C GLU A 352 -7.25 -0.76 -8.99
N ALA A 353 -6.51 0.19 -9.57
CA ALA A 353 -5.86 1.26 -8.80
C ALA A 353 -6.87 2.27 -8.24
N LEU A 354 -8.08 2.37 -8.83
CA LEU A 354 -9.18 3.16 -8.26
C LEU A 354 -9.72 2.49 -6.99
N ASP A 355 -9.83 1.15 -7.00
CA ASP A 355 -10.20 0.40 -5.81
C ASP A 355 -9.09 0.49 -4.75
N GLU A 356 -7.82 0.46 -5.18
CA GLU A 356 -6.69 0.69 -4.30
C GLU A 356 -6.80 2.01 -3.54
N ALA A 357 -7.01 3.11 -4.26
CA ALA A 357 -7.20 4.44 -3.72
C ALA A 357 -8.40 4.53 -2.75
N ARG A 358 -9.56 3.97 -3.14
CA ARG A 358 -10.79 3.96 -2.34
C ARG A 358 -10.62 3.23 -1.01
N GLU A 359 -9.68 2.31 -0.94
CA GLU A 359 -9.36 1.52 0.24
C GLU A 359 -8.19 2.11 1.06
N GLY A 360 -7.77 3.34 0.75
CA GLY A 360 -6.71 4.04 1.47
C GLY A 360 -5.30 3.67 1.00
N GLY A 361 -5.15 3.07 -0.18
CA GLY A 361 -3.86 2.84 -0.82
C GLY A 361 -3.37 4.03 -1.63
N PHE A 362 -2.49 3.79 -2.61
CA PHE A 362 -1.94 4.84 -3.47
C PHE A 362 -2.97 5.36 -4.47
N GLN A 363 -3.00 6.68 -4.70
CA GLN A 363 -3.86 7.28 -5.71
C GLN A 363 -3.13 7.39 -7.06
N THR A 364 -2.94 6.26 -7.73
CA THR A 364 -2.24 6.19 -9.04
C THR A 364 -2.81 7.19 -10.04
N LEU A 365 -4.14 7.30 -10.15
CA LEU A 365 -4.76 8.27 -11.06
C LEU A 365 -4.34 9.71 -10.75
N VAL A 366 -4.26 10.10 -9.48
CA VAL A 366 -3.82 11.45 -9.06
C VAL A 366 -2.36 11.66 -9.43
N HIS A 367 -1.51 10.67 -9.17
CA HIS A 367 -0.09 10.71 -9.50
C HIS A 367 0.14 10.90 -11.01
N GLU A 368 -0.54 10.12 -11.84
CA GLU A 368 -0.41 10.21 -13.29
C GLU A 368 -1.02 11.51 -13.86
N LEU A 369 -2.13 12.00 -13.29
CA LEU A 369 -2.69 13.30 -13.64
C LEU A 369 -1.73 14.45 -13.27
N ALA A 370 -1.03 14.35 -12.14
CA ALA A 370 -0.03 15.33 -11.76
C ALA A 370 1.11 15.39 -12.80
N HIS A 371 1.54 14.26 -13.35
CA HIS A 371 2.47 14.26 -14.49
C HIS A 371 1.87 14.95 -15.72
N GLN A 372 0.60 14.69 -16.07
CA GLN A 372 -0.05 15.32 -17.22
C GLN A 372 -0.10 16.85 -17.08
N VAL A 373 -0.52 17.33 -15.92
CA VAL A 373 -0.59 18.77 -15.65
C VAL A 373 0.80 19.40 -15.64
N HIS A 374 1.76 18.79 -14.94
CA HIS A 374 3.11 19.32 -14.83
C HIS A 374 3.82 19.42 -16.19
N LEU A 375 3.74 18.37 -17.00
CA LEU A 375 4.50 18.30 -18.25
C LEU A 375 3.84 19.09 -19.38
N TYR A 376 2.50 19.17 -19.42
CA TYR A 376 1.78 19.69 -20.59
C TYR A 376 0.97 20.96 -20.33
N LEU A 377 0.74 21.35 -19.07
CA LEU A 377 0.04 22.58 -18.74
C LEU A 377 0.90 23.68 -18.15
N PHE A 378 1.80 23.33 -17.23
CA PHE A 378 2.58 24.33 -16.52
C PHE A 378 3.44 25.17 -17.47
N SER A 379 3.60 26.44 -17.10
CA SER A 379 4.50 27.38 -17.74
C SER A 379 5.96 26.99 -17.51
N ALA A 380 6.87 27.56 -18.31
CA ALA A 380 8.30 27.40 -18.08
C ALA A 380 8.74 27.95 -16.71
N LYS A 381 8.02 28.95 -16.16
CA LYS A 381 8.28 29.50 -14.83
C LYS A 381 7.92 28.49 -13.74
N GLU A 382 6.71 27.95 -13.75
CA GLU A 382 6.25 26.94 -12.77
C GLU A 382 7.16 25.70 -12.79
N ARG A 383 7.54 25.19 -13.98
CA ARG A 383 8.49 24.07 -14.07
C ARG A 383 9.85 24.39 -13.47
N ARG A 384 10.37 25.62 -13.64
CA ARG A 384 11.64 26.05 -13.01
C ARG A 384 11.51 26.15 -11.50
N GLU A 385 10.37 26.61 -10.97
CA GLU A 385 10.13 26.65 -9.52
C GLU A 385 10.13 25.23 -8.93
N ILE A 386 9.43 24.29 -9.56
CA ILE A 386 9.41 22.88 -9.15
C ILE A 386 10.81 22.28 -9.20
N ARG A 387 11.57 22.52 -10.27
CA ARG A 387 12.97 22.09 -10.38
C ARG A 387 13.84 22.62 -9.25
N GLY A 388 13.73 23.92 -8.96
CA GLY A 388 14.47 24.55 -7.87
C GLY A 388 14.13 23.95 -6.50
N MET A 389 12.84 23.72 -6.23
CA MET A 389 12.38 23.03 -5.02
C MET A 389 12.92 21.60 -4.97
N PHE A 390 12.84 20.84 -6.06
CA PHE A 390 13.36 19.47 -6.15
C PHE A 390 14.86 19.39 -5.84
N GLU A 391 15.68 20.23 -6.48
CA GLU A 391 17.13 20.26 -6.27
C GLU A 391 17.49 20.63 -4.83
N LYS A 392 16.75 21.56 -4.23
CA LYS A 392 16.91 21.94 -2.83
C LYS A 392 16.47 20.81 -1.91
N ALA A 393 15.32 20.19 -2.16
CA ALA A 393 14.78 19.09 -1.37
C ALA A 393 15.72 17.88 -1.40
N ARG A 394 16.28 17.53 -2.56
CA ARG A 394 17.24 16.44 -2.71
C ARG A 394 18.53 16.70 -1.93
N ARG A 395 19.08 17.92 -2.00
CA ARG A 395 20.28 18.32 -1.23
C ARG A 395 20.06 18.35 0.29
N THR A 396 18.84 18.61 0.73
CA THR A 396 18.47 18.73 2.15
C THR A 396 17.71 17.50 2.67
N HIS A 397 17.68 16.41 1.89
CA HIS A 397 16.98 15.15 2.23
C HIS A 397 15.49 15.31 2.60
N ARG A 398 14.80 16.28 1.98
CA ARG A 398 13.37 16.58 2.20
C ARG A 398 12.42 15.85 1.26
N THR A 399 12.91 15.19 0.21
CA THR A 399 12.06 14.37 -0.68
C THR A 399 11.38 13.26 0.12
N LEU A 400 10.12 12.95 -0.19
CA LEU A 400 9.28 12.00 0.57
C LEU A 400 9.86 10.57 0.61
N ASP A 401 10.45 10.13 -0.50
CA ASP A 401 11.07 8.82 -0.62
C ASP A 401 12.21 8.85 -1.66
N TYR A 402 12.74 7.67 -2.01
CA TYR A 402 13.76 7.52 -3.05
C TYR A 402 13.22 7.69 -4.48
N TYR A 403 11.91 7.50 -4.69
CA TYR A 403 11.25 7.60 -5.99
C TYR A 403 10.98 9.07 -6.35
N ALA A 404 10.42 9.85 -5.42
CA ALA A 404 10.36 11.31 -5.44
C ALA A 404 11.75 11.96 -5.57
N ALA A 405 12.81 11.28 -5.12
CA ALA A 405 14.19 11.76 -5.29
C ALA A 405 14.77 11.52 -6.70
N ALA A 406 14.12 10.69 -7.52
CA ALA A 406 14.67 10.24 -8.80
C ALA A 406 14.72 11.37 -9.83
N ASN A 407 13.65 12.16 -9.97
CA ASN A 407 13.59 13.31 -10.86
C ASN A 407 12.47 14.30 -10.45
N GLU A 408 12.45 15.48 -11.07
CA GLU A 408 11.51 16.57 -10.75
C GLU A 408 10.04 16.22 -11.02
N ALA A 409 9.77 15.34 -11.99
CA ALA A 409 8.41 14.94 -12.32
C ALA A 409 7.84 14.02 -11.24
N GLU A 410 8.61 13.03 -10.78
CA GLU A 410 8.24 12.14 -9.68
C GLU A 410 8.14 12.88 -8.35
N TYR A 411 9.07 13.81 -8.11
CA TYR A 411 9.02 14.70 -6.95
C TYR A 411 7.68 15.43 -6.85
N PHE A 412 7.25 16.02 -7.96
CA PHE A 412 5.99 16.73 -8.01
C PHE A 412 4.79 15.79 -7.89
N ALA A 413 4.76 14.70 -8.65
CA ALA A 413 3.64 13.76 -8.68
C ALA A 413 3.44 13.06 -7.32
N GLN A 414 4.51 12.64 -6.65
CA GLN A 414 4.46 12.12 -5.27
C GLN A 414 3.98 13.18 -4.28
N GLY A 415 4.40 14.44 -4.45
CA GLY A 415 3.90 15.54 -3.65
C GLY A 415 2.40 15.75 -3.79
N VAL A 416 1.87 15.76 -5.02
CA VAL A 416 0.42 15.95 -5.24
C VAL A 416 -0.39 14.76 -4.72
N GLU A 417 0.10 13.54 -4.91
CA GLU A 417 -0.52 12.32 -4.38
C GLU A 417 -0.58 12.33 -2.84
N ALA A 418 0.53 12.69 -2.19
CA ALA A 418 0.58 12.84 -0.74
C ALA A 418 -0.38 13.95 -0.29
N TRP A 419 -0.38 15.10 -0.98
CA TRP A 419 -1.21 16.26 -0.64
C TRP A 419 -2.71 15.93 -0.63
N VAL A 420 -3.23 15.15 -1.58
CA VAL A 420 -4.66 14.75 -1.58
C VAL A 420 -4.97 13.68 -0.51
N SER A 421 -3.97 12.96 -0.02
CA SER A 421 -4.13 11.80 0.86
C SER A 421 -4.25 12.21 2.33
N LEU A 422 -5.48 12.31 2.82
CA LEU A 422 -5.79 12.59 4.23
C LEU A 422 -5.56 11.37 5.16
N TRP A 423 -5.48 10.18 4.60
CA TRP A 423 -5.26 8.92 5.32
C TRP A 423 -4.60 7.92 4.38
N LYS A 424 -3.91 6.93 4.96
CA LYS A 424 -3.37 5.77 4.27
C LYS A 424 -3.57 4.52 5.10
N ALA A 425 -3.84 3.40 4.45
CA ALA A 425 -3.79 2.09 5.08
C ALA A 425 -2.37 1.83 5.60
N ALA A 426 -2.23 1.00 6.63
CA ALA A 426 -0.89 0.54 7.04
C ALA A 426 -0.33 -0.46 6.02
N GLY A 427 0.96 -0.78 6.12
CA GLY A 427 1.57 -1.81 5.27
C GLY A 427 1.99 -1.35 3.88
N GLN A 428 1.54 -0.17 3.43
CA GLN A 428 1.81 0.38 2.10
C GLN A 428 3.31 0.37 1.77
N PRO A 429 3.70 0.15 0.49
CA PRO A 429 5.06 0.37 0.04
C PRO A 429 5.58 1.76 0.45
N VAL A 430 6.90 1.88 0.63
CA VAL A 430 7.54 3.16 1.02
C VAL A 430 7.14 4.30 0.10
N THR A 431 6.93 4.00 -1.18
CA THR A 431 6.61 4.98 -2.21
C THR A 431 5.11 5.26 -2.35
N HIS A 432 4.26 4.67 -1.52
CA HIS A 432 2.80 4.68 -1.67
C HIS A 432 2.07 5.11 -0.39
N GLY A 433 2.80 5.21 0.73
CA GLY A 433 2.25 5.46 2.06
C GLY A 433 2.30 6.92 2.51
N HIS A 434 2.60 7.87 1.64
CA HIS A 434 2.73 9.28 2.01
C HIS A 434 1.38 9.95 2.25
N THR A 435 1.35 10.87 3.21
CA THR A 435 0.15 11.62 3.56
C THR A 435 0.37 13.12 3.43
N ARG A 436 -0.73 13.86 3.42
CA ARG A 436 -0.71 15.33 3.38
C ARG A 436 0.09 15.93 4.53
N PHE A 437 -0.04 15.31 5.71
CA PHE A 437 0.60 15.78 6.94
C PHE A 437 2.09 15.41 7.00
N GLU A 438 2.50 14.30 6.38
CA GLU A 438 3.92 14.03 6.16
C GLU A 438 4.53 15.08 5.23
N LEU A 439 3.90 15.33 4.07
CA LEU A 439 4.37 16.32 3.11
C LEU A 439 4.52 17.70 3.74
N ALA A 440 3.52 18.18 4.47
CA ALA A 440 3.57 19.48 5.14
C ALA A 440 4.74 19.61 6.13
N ARG A 441 5.16 18.52 6.78
CA ARG A 441 6.28 18.53 7.74
C ARG A 441 7.63 18.35 7.08
N ARG A 442 7.70 17.48 6.06
CA ARG A 442 8.96 17.09 5.42
C ARG A 442 9.38 18.06 4.32
N ASP A 443 8.42 18.53 3.52
CA ASP A 443 8.63 19.52 2.46
C ASP A 443 7.55 20.60 2.48
N PRO A 444 7.60 21.54 3.45
CA PRO A 444 6.63 22.62 3.56
C PRO A 444 6.61 23.55 2.34
N GLU A 445 7.74 23.66 1.63
CA GLU A 445 7.87 24.50 0.44
C GLU A 445 7.04 23.94 -0.73
N LEU A 446 7.20 22.63 -1.01
CA LEU A 446 6.35 21.94 -2.00
C LEU A 446 4.89 21.92 -1.56
N PHE A 447 4.61 21.62 -0.30
CA PHE A 447 3.26 21.62 0.25
C PHE A 447 2.52 22.93 -0.03
N GLN A 448 3.15 24.06 0.32
CA GLN A 448 2.57 25.38 0.13
C GLN A 448 2.44 25.75 -1.35
N TRP A 449 3.39 25.33 -2.19
CA TRP A 449 3.29 25.55 -3.64
C TRP A 449 2.07 24.82 -4.22
N ILE A 450 1.87 23.55 -3.85
CA ILE A 450 0.71 22.75 -4.27
C ILE A 450 -0.60 23.35 -3.75
N GLU A 451 -0.68 23.76 -2.47
CA GLU A 451 -1.87 24.42 -1.93
C GLU A 451 -2.22 25.72 -2.68
N ARG A 452 -1.23 26.55 -3.00
CA ARG A 452 -1.49 27.76 -3.79
C ARG A 452 -1.96 27.44 -5.20
N ARG A 453 -1.46 26.36 -5.81
CA ARG A 453 -1.76 26.02 -7.21
C ARG A 453 -3.10 25.34 -7.42
N PHE A 454 -3.49 24.41 -6.53
CA PHE A 454 -4.69 23.58 -6.69
C PHE A 454 -5.81 23.93 -5.70
N GLY A 455 -5.67 25.05 -4.99
CA GLY A 455 -6.70 25.59 -4.11
C GLY A 455 -6.67 25.06 -2.67
N PRO A 456 -7.56 25.60 -1.82
CA PRO A 456 -7.54 25.37 -0.38
C PRO A 456 -7.85 23.91 -0.02
N SER A 457 -7.38 23.50 1.16
CA SER A 457 -7.58 22.15 1.67
C SER A 457 -9.06 21.85 1.89
N VAL A 458 -9.48 20.60 1.67
CA VAL A 458 -10.79 20.10 2.13
C VAL A 458 -10.98 20.21 3.64
N LEU A 459 -9.88 20.31 4.40
CA LEU A 459 -9.89 20.55 5.83
C LEU A 459 -10.39 21.96 6.19
N ASP A 460 -10.38 22.89 5.25
CA ASP A 460 -10.85 24.28 5.43
C ASP A 460 -12.28 24.48 4.88
N SER A 461 -12.88 23.43 4.32
CA SER A 461 -14.27 23.42 3.86
C SER A 461 -15.28 23.39 5.03
N PRO A 462 -16.58 23.63 4.80
CA PRO A 462 -17.62 23.45 5.83
C PRO A 462 -17.64 22.04 6.45
N LYS A 463 -17.21 21.02 5.70
CA LYS A 463 -17.08 19.63 6.17
C LYS A 463 -15.70 19.32 6.76
N GLY A 464 -14.81 20.30 6.86
CA GLY A 464 -13.43 20.15 7.30
C GLY A 464 -13.29 19.48 8.67
N ARG A 465 -14.19 19.77 9.62
CA ARG A 465 -14.23 19.10 10.93
C ARG A 465 -14.53 17.60 10.84
N PHE A 466 -15.41 17.19 9.93
CA PHE A 466 -15.68 15.76 9.67
C PHE A 466 -14.42 15.08 9.14
N PHE A 467 -13.77 15.68 8.14
CA PHE A 467 -12.54 15.11 7.56
C PHE A 467 -11.40 15.07 8.57
N ALA A 468 -11.21 16.12 9.36
CA ALA A 468 -10.19 16.17 10.41
C ALA A 468 -10.43 15.06 11.45
N ARG A 469 -11.68 14.84 11.86
CA ARG A 469 -12.03 13.77 12.81
C ARG A 469 -11.79 12.38 12.22
N THR A 470 -12.26 12.14 11.00
CA THR A 470 -12.11 10.85 10.31
C THR A 470 -10.64 10.52 10.08
N ALA A 471 -9.85 11.48 9.59
CA ALA A 471 -8.42 11.34 9.38
C ALA A 471 -7.66 11.12 10.70
N PHE A 472 -8.06 11.79 11.79
CA PHE A 472 -7.44 11.61 13.11
C PHE A 472 -7.63 10.17 13.60
N ASP A 473 -8.86 9.66 13.56
CA ASP A 473 -9.17 8.31 14.02
C ASP A 473 -8.44 7.27 13.14
N PHE A 474 -8.44 7.44 11.81
CA PHE A 474 -7.69 6.56 10.90
C PHE A 474 -6.18 6.60 11.11
N ALA A 475 -5.62 7.76 11.41
CA ALA A 475 -4.20 7.90 11.72
C ALA A 475 -3.80 7.13 12.99
N LEU A 476 -4.68 7.04 14.00
CA LEU A 476 -4.46 6.19 15.17
C LEU A 476 -4.53 4.70 14.80
N GLU A 477 -5.52 4.30 14.01
CA GLU A 477 -5.76 2.92 13.59
C GLU A 477 -4.64 2.37 12.70
N THR A 478 -3.97 3.23 11.93
CA THR A 478 -2.94 2.86 10.95
C THR A 478 -1.51 3.24 11.37
N ALA A 479 -1.33 3.66 12.63
CA ALA A 479 -0.05 4.07 13.22
C ALA A 479 0.62 5.32 12.60
N HIS A 480 -0.15 6.18 11.91
CA HIS A 480 0.30 7.51 11.47
C HIS A 480 0.18 8.54 12.60
N LEU A 481 0.83 8.29 13.74
CA LEU A 481 0.64 9.08 14.97
C LEU A 481 0.95 10.57 14.83
N ASP A 482 1.89 10.91 13.95
CA ASP A 482 2.21 12.30 13.71
C ASP A 482 1.10 13.06 12.96
N ASP A 483 0.39 12.37 12.08
CA ASP A 483 -0.74 12.93 11.36
C ASP A 483 -1.89 13.19 12.34
N ALA A 484 -2.11 12.25 13.27
CA ALA A 484 -3.03 12.45 14.38
C ALA A 484 -2.63 13.67 15.24
N ARG A 485 -1.34 13.89 15.52
CA ARG A 485 -0.85 15.11 16.21
C ARG A 485 -1.17 16.38 15.41
N ALA A 486 -0.89 16.39 14.11
CA ALA A 486 -1.14 17.52 13.24
C ALA A 486 -2.63 17.87 13.12
N LEU A 487 -3.51 16.88 13.31
CA LEU A 487 -4.97 17.04 13.25
C LEU A 487 -5.62 17.49 14.56
N LEU A 488 -4.98 17.31 15.72
CA LEU A 488 -5.54 17.67 17.02
C LEU A 488 -6.12 19.09 17.09
N PRO A 489 -5.45 20.15 16.61
CA PRO A 489 -5.97 21.51 16.67
C PRO A 489 -7.22 21.72 15.81
N ARG A 490 -7.47 20.87 14.80
CA ARG A 490 -8.62 20.96 13.90
C ARG A 490 -9.86 20.22 14.44
N LEU A 491 -9.72 19.46 15.52
CA LEU A 491 -10.87 18.81 16.16
C LEU A 491 -11.69 19.81 16.97
N ALA A 492 -12.99 19.54 17.12
CA ALA A 492 -13.86 20.36 17.94
C ALA A 492 -13.31 20.45 19.38
N PRO A 493 -13.32 21.63 20.04
CA PRO A 493 -12.71 21.81 21.36
C PRO A 493 -13.15 20.78 22.40
N ARG A 494 -14.45 20.42 22.41
CA ARG A 494 -15.02 19.39 23.29
C ARG A 494 -14.42 17.98 23.11
N ASP A 495 -13.89 17.68 21.94
CA ASP A 495 -13.33 16.36 21.60
C ASP A 495 -11.81 16.29 21.83
N GLN A 496 -11.11 17.42 21.93
CA GLN A 496 -9.65 17.47 21.98
C GLN A 496 -9.06 16.75 23.21
N SER A 497 -9.70 16.85 24.38
CA SER A 497 -9.22 16.16 25.59
C SER A 497 -9.23 14.63 25.41
N ARG A 498 -10.34 14.08 24.91
CA ARG A 498 -10.47 12.65 24.62
C ARG A 498 -9.51 12.22 23.51
N ALA A 499 -9.35 13.02 22.46
CA ALA A 499 -8.43 12.77 21.37
C ALA A 499 -6.96 12.72 21.84
N ARG A 500 -6.54 13.64 22.72
CA ARG A 500 -5.19 13.59 23.34
C ARG A 500 -4.99 12.31 24.14
N SER A 501 -6.01 11.84 24.86
CA SER A 501 -5.92 10.57 25.60
C SER A 501 -5.74 9.37 24.67
N ALA A 502 -6.55 9.28 23.60
CA ALA A 502 -6.44 8.22 22.60
C ALA A 502 -5.07 8.23 21.91
N LEU A 503 -4.56 9.40 21.56
CA LEU A 503 -3.23 9.56 20.97
C LEU A 503 -2.11 9.13 21.91
N ARG A 504 -2.20 9.43 23.21
CA ARG A 504 -1.24 8.94 24.21
C ARG A 504 -1.26 7.42 24.29
N GLN A 505 -2.45 6.80 24.34
CA GLN A 505 -2.59 5.35 24.38
C GLN A 505 -2.01 4.67 23.12
N ALA A 506 -2.32 5.20 21.93
CA ALA A 506 -1.73 4.71 20.69
C ALA A 506 -0.20 4.92 20.64
N SER A 507 0.30 6.04 21.17
CA SER A 507 1.75 6.30 21.28
C SER A 507 2.46 5.28 22.17
N LEU A 508 1.83 4.81 23.25
CA LEU A 508 2.38 3.73 24.09
C LEU A 508 2.39 2.39 23.34
N LEU A 509 1.34 2.10 22.59
CA LEU A 509 1.24 0.88 21.78
C LEU A 509 2.29 0.82 20.66
N PHE A 510 2.71 1.95 20.12
CA PHE A 510 3.71 2.03 19.05
C PHE A 510 5.06 2.62 19.51
N ARG A 511 5.39 2.51 20.80
CA ARG A 511 6.72 2.87 21.33
C ARG A 511 7.69 1.69 21.21
N GLY A 512 8.96 1.92 20.89
CA GLY A 512 10.00 0.89 21.00
C GLY A 512 10.03 0.28 22.42
N LEU A 513 10.22 -1.03 22.51
CA LEU A 513 10.47 -1.72 23.78
C LEU A 513 11.94 -1.61 24.16
#